data_AF-A0A9W9BBM5-F1
#
_entry.id   AF-A0A9W9BBM5-F1
#
_cell.length_a   1.000
_cell.length_b   1.000
_cell.length_c   1.000
_cell.angle_alpha   90.00
_cell.angle_beta   90.00
_cell.angle_gamma   90.00
#
_symmetry.space_group_name_H-M   'P 1'
#
loop_
_entity.id
_entity.type
_entity.pdbx_description
1 polymer ?
#
loop_
_entity_poly.entity_id
_entity_poly.type
_entity_poly.pdbx_seq_one_letter_code
_entity_poly.pdbx_strand_id
1 'polypeptide(L)'
;MEDMRWDEDVPDDVQYLVEPEDRRFQVSTGARFLEMVDVARSLRTVLDCSYQVNASSQVIGNNMTQANTEILAVEARLKEWASLIPSCLDLNKKAQDERSIPSYNCPLHLSFYTTQVLLYRALMHPSTREAKLKASSNLRKWFPQALLAFDGFVQFLSHLDKNNMIGFWGRYARSQFVLCGNFLVFLFLVASERGDIEHAYSLLETFHQAMNGLWDVSNEEVTALLRAAKDRIDSFFSQAAQVIRKGTADGGVTLL
;
A
#
# COMPACT_ATOMS: atom_id res chain seq x y z
N MET A 1 16.70 -20.02 -2.69
CA MET A 1 17.75 -19.03 -2.33
C MET A 1 19.10 -19.47 -2.87
N GLU A 2 19.45 -20.75 -2.79
CA GLU A 2 20.68 -21.29 -3.39
C GLU A 2 20.72 -21.07 -4.91
N ASP A 3 19.61 -21.31 -5.62
CA ASP A 3 19.50 -21.03 -7.06
C ASP A 3 19.79 -19.55 -7.41
N MET A 4 19.36 -18.62 -6.56
CA MET A 4 19.59 -17.17 -6.75
C MET A 4 21.03 -16.76 -6.46
N ARG A 5 21.81 -17.59 -5.77
CA ARG A 5 23.20 -17.28 -5.37
C ARG A 5 24.22 -17.86 -6.37
N TRP A 6 23.76 -18.77 -7.22
CA TRP A 6 24.63 -19.50 -8.12
C TRP A 6 25.27 -18.55 -9.16
N ASP A 7 26.60 -18.50 -9.18
CA ASP A 7 27.39 -17.70 -10.14
C ASP A 7 27.21 -16.17 -10.05
N GLU A 8 26.70 -15.66 -8.92
CA GLU A 8 26.50 -14.22 -8.70
C GLU A 8 27.72 -13.51 -8.07
N ASP A 9 28.74 -14.25 -7.62
CA ASP A 9 29.95 -13.66 -7.05
C ASP A 9 30.86 -13.14 -8.17
N VAL A 10 31.34 -11.90 -8.04
CA VAL A 10 32.14 -11.24 -9.08
C VAL A 10 33.55 -11.84 -9.13
N PRO A 11 34.03 -12.31 -10.30
CA PRO A 11 35.37 -12.87 -10.46
C PRO A 11 36.47 -11.88 -10.05
N ASP A 12 37.54 -12.39 -9.42
CA ASP A 12 38.60 -11.56 -8.83
C ASP A 12 39.27 -10.61 -9.84
N ASP A 13 39.35 -11.01 -11.10
CA ASP A 13 39.96 -10.24 -12.19
C ASP A 13 39.15 -9.02 -12.62
N VAL A 14 37.86 -8.94 -12.26
CA VAL A 14 36.98 -7.80 -12.61
C VAL A 14 36.40 -7.07 -11.39
N GLN A 15 36.73 -7.49 -10.16
CA GLN A 15 36.25 -6.87 -8.92
C GLN A 15 36.62 -5.38 -8.78
N TYR A 16 37.60 -4.88 -9.53
CA TYR A 16 37.98 -3.46 -9.54
C TYR A 16 36.97 -2.58 -10.30
N LEU A 17 36.04 -3.17 -11.06
CA LEU A 17 34.98 -2.48 -11.80
C LEU A 17 33.69 -2.28 -10.99
N VAL A 18 33.62 -2.86 -9.79
CA VAL A 18 32.42 -2.83 -8.94
C VAL A 18 32.76 -2.35 -7.53
N GLU A 19 31.75 -1.78 -6.86
CA GLU A 19 31.88 -1.40 -5.46
C GLU A 19 32.13 -2.63 -4.56
N PRO A 20 32.88 -2.50 -3.45
CA PRO A 20 33.19 -3.63 -2.58
C PRO A 20 31.97 -4.42 -2.08
N GLU A 21 30.85 -3.73 -1.88
CA GLU A 21 29.57 -4.29 -1.43
C GLU A 21 28.85 -5.11 -2.51
N ASP A 22 29.15 -4.87 -3.79
CA ASP A 22 28.54 -5.56 -4.93
C ASP A 22 29.38 -6.74 -5.43
N ARG A 23 30.54 -7.01 -4.81
CA ARG A 23 31.43 -8.12 -5.21
C ARG A 23 30.86 -9.51 -4.92
N ARG A 24 29.89 -9.60 -4.03
CA ARG A 24 29.30 -10.87 -3.57
C ARG A 24 27.79 -10.81 -3.59
N PHE A 25 27.18 -11.97 -3.70
CA PHE A 25 25.73 -12.09 -3.61
C PHE A 25 25.16 -11.47 -2.32
N GLN A 26 24.32 -10.44 -2.49
CA GLN A 26 23.62 -9.79 -1.39
C GLN A 26 22.31 -10.52 -1.10
N VAL A 27 22.25 -11.21 0.04
CA VAL A 27 21.06 -11.97 0.49
C VAL A 27 19.80 -11.09 0.53
N SER A 28 19.92 -9.83 0.96
CA SER A 28 18.81 -8.88 0.99
C SER A 28 18.25 -8.59 -0.41
N THR A 29 19.11 -8.47 -1.43
CA THR A 29 18.68 -8.24 -2.82
C THR A 29 17.97 -9.45 -3.39
N GLY A 30 18.51 -10.66 -3.18
CA GLY A 30 17.84 -11.90 -3.59
C GLY A 30 16.50 -12.13 -2.90
N ALA A 31 16.45 -11.93 -1.57
CA ALA A 31 15.21 -12.03 -0.81
C ALA A 31 14.16 -11.02 -1.27
N ARG A 32 14.57 -9.76 -1.47
CA ARG A 32 13.69 -8.69 -1.97
C ARG A 32 13.13 -9.02 -3.35
N PHE A 33 13.95 -9.57 -4.25
CA PHE A 33 13.48 -10.00 -5.57
C PHE A 33 12.41 -11.07 -5.48
N LEU A 34 12.63 -12.12 -4.68
CA LEU A 34 11.64 -13.20 -4.49
C LEU A 34 10.33 -12.68 -3.89
N GLU A 35 10.40 -11.82 -2.87
CA GLU A 35 9.21 -11.22 -2.28
C GLU A 35 8.47 -10.30 -3.27
N MET A 36 9.20 -9.53 -4.10
CA MET A 36 8.59 -8.74 -5.17
C MET A 36 7.84 -9.60 -6.17
N VAL A 37 8.39 -10.78 -6.53
CA VAL A 37 7.73 -11.75 -7.40
C VAL A 37 6.46 -12.29 -6.73
N ASP A 38 6.51 -12.64 -5.46
CA ASP A 38 5.35 -13.18 -4.75
C ASP A 38 4.22 -12.17 -4.56
N VAL A 39 4.56 -10.91 -4.28
CA VAL A 39 3.61 -9.79 -4.27
C VAL A 39 3.01 -9.59 -5.67
N ALA A 40 3.83 -9.61 -6.72
CA ALA A 40 3.35 -9.46 -8.10
C ALA A 40 2.42 -10.60 -8.54
N ARG A 41 2.71 -11.84 -8.13
CA ARG A 41 1.83 -13.00 -8.37
C ARG A 41 0.50 -12.86 -7.65
N SER A 42 0.53 -12.42 -6.39
CA SER A 42 -0.67 -12.16 -5.60
C SER A 42 -1.53 -11.06 -6.24
N LEU A 43 -0.90 -9.98 -6.68
CA LEU A 43 -1.54 -8.91 -7.45
C LEU A 43 -2.18 -9.45 -8.74
N ARG A 44 -1.45 -10.28 -9.49
CA ARG A 44 -1.98 -10.88 -10.72
C ARG A 44 -3.25 -11.68 -10.46
N THR A 45 -3.28 -12.52 -9.43
CA THR A 45 -4.48 -13.26 -9.03
C THR A 45 -5.65 -12.33 -8.70
N VAL A 46 -5.42 -11.23 -7.97
CA VAL A 46 -6.47 -10.24 -7.67
C VAL A 46 -7.05 -9.63 -8.95
N LEU A 47 -6.17 -9.25 -9.89
CA LEU A 47 -6.57 -8.68 -11.19
C LEU A 47 -7.39 -9.67 -12.00
N ASP A 48 -6.92 -10.92 -12.11
CA ASP A 48 -7.62 -11.98 -12.84
C ASP A 48 -8.96 -12.35 -12.18
N CYS A 49 -9.09 -12.28 -10.86
CA CYS A 49 -10.36 -12.61 -10.19
C CYS A 49 -11.42 -11.49 -10.29
N SER A 50 -10.99 -10.22 -10.41
CA SER A 50 -11.88 -9.09 -10.07
C SER A 50 -11.97 -7.97 -11.10
N TYR A 51 -11.02 -7.90 -12.04
CA TYR A 51 -10.89 -6.77 -12.98
C TYR A 51 -10.89 -7.22 -14.46
N GLN A 52 -11.49 -8.37 -14.77
CA GLN A 52 -11.59 -8.86 -16.14
C GLN A 52 -12.57 -8.02 -16.99
N VAL A 53 -12.12 -7.61 -18.18
CA VAL A 53 -12.96 -6.98 -19.20
C VAL A 53 -13.37 -8.08 -20.20
N ASN A 54 -14.68 -8.36 -20.31
CA ASN A 54 -15.31 -9.36 -21.21
C ASN A 54 -15.30 -10.84 -20.76
N ALA A 55 -15.79 -11.15 -19.56
CA ALA A 55 -16.12 -12.54 -19.21
C ALA A 55 -17.41 -12.98 -19.94
N SER A 56 -17.30 -13.93 -20.87
CA SER A 56 -18.46 -14.53 -21.56
C SER A 56 -19.44 -15.16 -20.54
N SER A 57 -20.72 -14.83 -20.66
CA SER A 57 -21.78 -15.07 -19.67
C SER A 57 -22.04 -16.52 -19.24
N GLN A 58 -21.54 -17.52 -19.97
CA GLN A 58 -21.84 -18.94 -19.74
C GLN A 58 -20.80 -19.72 -18.90
N VAL A 59 -19.59 -19.20 -18.70
CA VAL A 59 -18.52 -19.86 -17.89
C VAL A 59 -18.52 -19.39 -16.42
N ILE A 60 -19.47 -18.52 -16.06
CA ILE A 60 -19.39 -17.66 -14.87
C ILE A 60 -19.67 -18.40 -13.55
N GLY A 61 -20.51 -19.44 -13.51
CA GLY A 61 -20.93 -20.07 -12.26
C GLY A 61 -19.80 -20.77 -11.48
N ASN A 62 -19.09 -21.67 -12.15
CA ASN A 62 -17.97 -22.41 -11.54
C ASN A 62 -16.73 -21.51 -11.37
N ASN A 63 -16.47 -20.62 -12.33
CA ASN A 63 -15.35 -19.69 -12.26
C ASN A 63 -15.50 -18.66 -11.15
N MET A 64 -16.72 -18.21 -10.82
CA MET A 64 -16.93 -17.24 -9.73
C MET A 64 -16.64 -17.83 -8.36
N THR A 65 -16.99 -19.11 -8.14
CA THR A 65 -16.69 -19.79 -6.87
C THR A 65 -15.18 -19.98 -6.73
N GLN A 66 -14.52 -20.43 -7.80
CA GLN A 66 -13.07 -20.55 -7.83
C GLN A 66 -12.36 -19.20 -7.63
N ALA A 67 -12.77 -18.14 -8.34
CA ALA A 67 -12.22 -16.80 -8.19
C ALA A 67 -12.39 -16.27 -6.75
N ASN A 68 -13.54 -16.54 -6.12
CA ASN A 68 -13.77 -16.22 -4.72
C ASN A 68 -12.85 -17.03 -3.78
N THR A 69 -12.57 -18.29 -4.06
CA THR A 69 -11.61 -19.07 -3.26
C THR A 69 -10.19 -18.53 -3.43
N GLU A 70 -9.78 -18.21 -4.66
CA GLU A 70 -8.45 -17.69 -4.96
C GLU A 70 -8.20 -16.31 -4.34
N ILE A 71 -9.17 -15.39 -4.41
CA ILE A 71 -9.02 -14.05 -3.81
C ILE A 71 -8.93 -14.12 -2.28
N LEU A 72 -9.65 -15.04 -1.64
CA LEU A 72 -9.57 -15.26 -0.19
C LEU A 72 -8.23 -15.90 0.21
N ALA A 73 -7.68 -16.79 -0.63
CA ALA A 73 -6.34 -17.33 -0.42
C ALA A 73 -5.27 -16.24 -0.51
N VAL A 74 -5.44 -15.25 -1.40
CA VAL A 74 -4.58 -14.07 -1.45
C VAL A 74 -4.71 -13.21 -0.20
N GLU A 75 -5.93 -12.97 0.28
CA GLU A 75 -6.17 -12.21 1.52
C GLU A 75 -5.45 -12.84 2.72
N ALA A 76 -5.60 -14.16 2.91
CA ALA A 76 -4.94 -14.88 3.98
C ALA A 76 -3.40 -14.76 3.88
N ARG A 77 -2.84 -14.94 2.68
CA ARG A 77 -1.40 -14.82 2.44
C ARG A 77 -0.86 -13.43 2.75
N LEU A 78 -1.54 -12.37 2.27
CA LEU A 78 -1.09 -11.00 2.51
C LEU A 78 -1.22 -10.61 3.99
N LYS A 79 -2.20 -11.17 4.71
CA LYS A 79 -2.34 -10.96 6.15
C LYS A 79 -1.18 -11.55 6.95
N GLU A 80 -0.67 -12.71 6.56
CA GLU A 80 0.47 -13.37 7.20
C GLU A 80 1.83 -12.78 6.80
N TRP A 81 1.90 -12.06 5.67
CA TRP A 81 3.14 -11.56 5.08
C TRP A 81 4.04 -10.82 6.06
N ALA A 82 3.48 -9.89 6.87
CA ALA A 82 4.27 -9.12 7.84
C ALA A 82 4.98 -9.99 8.89
N SER A 83 4.45 -11.18 9.19
CA SER A 83 5.06 -12.14 10.13
C SER A 83 6.05 -13.10 9.48
N LEU A 84 5.95 -13.29 8.16
CA LEU A 84 6.74 -14.27 7.41
C LEU A 84 7.88 -13.64 6.60
N ILE A 85 7.86 -12.31 6.42
CA ILE A 85 8.88 -11.61 5.64
C ILE A 85 10.29 -11.86 6.22
N PRO A 86 11.30 -12.12 5.37
CA PRO A 86 12.69 -12.24 5.81
C PRO A 86 13.15 -11.04 6.65
N SER A 87 13.89 -11.29 7.73
CA SER A 87 14.35 -10.23 8.66
C SER A 87 15.19 -9.14 8.00
N CYS A 88 15.91 -9.45 6.93
CA CYS A 88 16.69 -8.49 6.15
C CYS A 88 15.82 -7.49 5.34
N LEU A 89 14.52 -7.77 5.21
CA LEU A 89 13.54 -6.95 4.51
C LEU A 89 12.60 -6.20 5.47
N ASP A 90 12.61 -6.56 6.75
CA ASP A 90 11.81 -5.93 7.79
C ASP A 90 12.35 -4.53 8.11
N LEU A 91 11.50 -3.52 7.90
CA LEU A 91 11.84 -2.12 8.15
C LEU A 91 11.84 -1.78 9.65
N ASN A 92 11.12 -2.54 10.49
CA ASN A 92 10.99 -2.25 11.93
C ASN A 92 12.18 -2.77 12.74
N LYS A 93 12.83 -3.87 12.30
CA LYS A 93 13.97 -4.48 13.00
C LYS A 93 15.29 -3.75 12.81
N LYS A 94 15.45 -2.93 11.77
CA LYS A 94 16.66 -2.14 11.53
C LYS A 94 16.79 -0.90 12.44
N ALA A 95 15.96 -0.78 13.46
CA ALA A 95 15.95 0.36 14.37
C ALA A 95 17.06 0.24 15.45
N GLN A 96 18.24 0.81 15.18
CA GLN A 96 18.77 1.97 15.92
C GLN A 96 20.20 2.37 15.46
N ASP A 97 21.06 1.44 15.05
CA ASP A 97 22.47 1.74 14.77
C ASP A 97 22.80 2.11 13.31
N GLU A 98 21.95 1.78 12.34
CA GLU A 98 22.27 1.89 10.89
C GLU A 98 21.41 2.92 10.11
N ARG A 99 20.71 3.83 10.79
CA ARG A 99 19.80 4.81 10.13
C ARG A 99 20.48 5.71 9.08
N SER A 100 21.82 5.71 9.00
CA SER A 100 22.57 6.41 7.96
C SER A 100 22.63 5.68 6.61
N ILE A 101 22.25 4.39 6.54
CA ILE A 101 22.32 3.59 5.32
C ILE A 101 20.95 3.59 4.62
N PRO A 102 20.87 3.99 3.33
CA PRO A 102 19.64 3.92 2.56
C PRO A 102 19.02 2.51 2.57
N SER A 103 17.72 2.42 2.86
CA SER A 103 16.97 1.17 2.77
C SER A 103 16.32 1.05 1.40
N TYR A 104 16.68 0.01 0.66
CA TYR A 104 16.08 -0.27 -0.65
C TYR A 104 14.85 -1.19 -0.59
N ASN A 105 14.32 -1.43 0.62
CA ASN A 105 13.17 -2.30 0.87
C ASN A 105 11.83 -1.57 0.78
N CYS A 106 11.81 -0.24 0.94
CA CYS A 106 10.58 0.56 0.93
C CYS A 106 9.69 0.37 -0.32
N PRO A 107 10.22 0.20 -1.55
CA PRO A 107 9.40 -0.06 -2.74
C PRO A 107 8.67 -1.41 -2.70
N LEU A 108 9.25 -2.42 -2.04
CA LEU A 108 8.58 -3.72 -1.82
C LEU A 108 7.38 -3.55 -0.90
N HIS A 109 7.55 -2.87 0.24
CA HIS A 109 6.47 -2.58 1.18
C HIS A 109 5.37 -1.73 0.53
N LEU A 110 5.74 -0.71 -0.27
CA LEU A 110 4.76 0.07 -1.03
C LEU A 110 3.97 -0.80 -2.03
N SER A 111 4.65 -1.71 -2.73
CA SER A 111 4.00 -2.64 -3.67
C SER A 111 3.07 -3.62 -2.96
N PHE A 112 3.43 -4.08 -1.77
CA PHE A 112 2.58 -4.89 -0.90
C PHE A 112 1.29 -4.14 -0.52
N TYR A 113 1.40 -2.92 0.02
CA TYR A 113 0.21 -2.13 0.40
C TYR A 113 -0.66 -1.74 -0.81
N THR A 114 -0.03 -1.46 -1.96
CA THR A 114 -0.77 -1.23 -3.21
C THR A 114 -1.57 -2.48 -3.61
N THR A 115 -1.00 -3.67 -3.43
CA THR A 115 -1.71 -4.92 -3.69
C THR A 115 -2.89 -5.10 -2.73
N GLN A 116 -2.72 -4.73 -1.45
CA GLN A 116 -3.84 -4.70 -0.49
C GLN A 116 -4.94 -3.71 -0.91
N VAL A 117 -4.61 -2.53 -1.46
CA VAL A 117 -5.64 -1.61 -2.02
C VAL A 117 -6.51 -2.35 -3.02
N LEU A 118 -5.88 -2.99 -4.02
CA LEU A 118 -6.62 -3.62 -5.12
C LEU A 118 -7.41 -4.84 -4.65
N LEU A 119 -6.86 -5.60 -3.70
CA LEU A 119 -7.54 -6.71 -3.03
C LEU A 119 -8.80 -6.24 -2.30
N TYR A 120 -8.68 -5.25 -1.40
CA TYR A 120 -9.84 -4.81 -0.62
C TYR A 120 -10.86 -4.08 -1.48
N ARG A 121 -10.45 -3.33 -2.52
CA ARG A 121 -11.39 -2.80 -3.51
C ARG A 121 -12.20 -3.89 -4.20
N ALA A 122 -11.56 -5.02 -4.52
CA ALA A 122 -12.25 -6.17 -5.10
C ALA A 122 -13.17 -6.86 -4.09
N LEU A 123 -12.67 -7.16 -2.88
CA LEU A 123 -13.44 -7.81 -1.83
C LEU A 123 -14.65 -6.98 -1.37
N MET A 124 -14.53 -5.65 -1.38
CA MET A 124 -15.60 -4.71 -0.97
C MET A 124 -16.55 -4.33 -2.11
N HIS A 125 -16.37 -4.89 -3.31
CA HIS A 125 -17.24 -4.62 -4.44
C HIS A 125 -18.62 -5.31 -4.28
N PRO A 126 -19.74 -4.67 -4.67
CA PRO A 126 -19.84 -3.29 -5.13
C PRO A 126 -19.85 -2.29 -3.96
N SER A 127 -19.24 -1.13 -4.16
CA SER A 127 -19.15 -0.07 -3.15
C SER A 127 -20.24 1.00 -3.36
N THR A 128 -21.50 0.58 -3.45
CA THR A 128 -22.64 1.49 -3.66
C THR A 128 -23.27 1.96 -2.34
N ARG A 129 -24.14 2.96 -2.42
CA ARG A 129 -24.88 3.46 -1.24
C ARG A 129 -25.77 2.37 -0.64
N GLU A 130 -26.36 1.51 -1.46
CA GLU A 130 -27.16 0.37 -1.02
C GLU A 130 -26.30 -0.67 -0.28
N ALA A 131 -25.11 -0.96 -0.79
CA ALA A 131 -24.17 -1.85 -0.12
C ALA A 131 -23.74 -1.30 1.24
N LYS A 132 -23.56 0.02 1.35
CA LYS A 132 -23.23 0.72 2.59
C LYS A 132 -24.30 0.55 3.68
N LEU A 133 -25.57 0.51 3.30
CA LEU A 133 -26.71 0.35 4.21
C LEU A 133 -27.00 -1.12 4.57
N LYS A 134 -26.58 -2.07 3.74
CA LYS A 134 -26.84 -3.49 3.94
C LYS A 134 -25.71 -4.15 4.74
N ALA A 135 -25.99 -4.53 5.99
CA ALA A 135 -25.00 -5.16 6.88
C ALA A 135 -24.39 -6.47 6.32
N SER A 136 -25.14 -7.22 5.50
CA SER A 136 -24.66 -8.45 4.86
C SER A 136 -23.91 -8.22 3.54
N SER A 137 -23.66 -6.97 3.14
CA SER A 137 -22.89 -6.67 1.94
C SER A 137 -21.41 -7.00 2.14
N ASN A 138 -20.75 -7.31 1.03
CA ASN A 138 -19.30 -7.47 0.98
C ASN A 138 -18.56 -6.22 1.45
N LEU A 139 -19.06 -5.03 1.10
CA LEU A 139 -18.53 -3.76 1.59
C LEU A 139 -18.47 -3.76 3.12
N ARG A 140 -19.59 -4.02 3.79
CA ARG A 140 -19.67 -4.01 5.27
C ARG A 140 -18.88 -5.14 5.91
N LYS A 141 -18.85 -6.32 5.29
CA LYS A 141 -18.11 -7.49 5.77
C LYS A 141 -16.60 -7.27 5.84
N TRP A 142 -16.03 -6.63 4.81
CA TRP A 142 -14.56 -6.52 4.63
C TRP A 142 -14.00 -5.15 5.03
N PHE A 143 -14.86 -4.16 5.27
CA PHE A 143 -14.44 -2.81 5.63
C PHE A 143 -13.55 -2.76 6.89
N PRO A 144 -13.87 -3.43 8.02
CA PRO A 144 -13.01 -3.40 9.21
C PRO A 144 -11.61 -3.98 8.95
N GLN A 145 -11.52 -5.03 8.13
CA GLN A 145 -10.25 -5.66 7.76
C GLN A 145 -9.43 -4.74 6.85
N ALA A 146 -10.08 -4.00 5.96
CA ALA A 146 -9.42 -3.01 5.13
C ALA A 146 -8.82 -1.86 5.98
N LEU A 147 -9.54 -1.40 7.02
CA LEU A 147 -9.01 -0.42 7.97
C LEU A 147 -7.76 -0.95 8.69
N LEU A 148 -7.85 -2.15 9.29
CA LEU A 148 -6.74 -2.77 10.00
C LEU A 148 -5.52 -3.04 9.11
N ALA A 149 -5.72 -3.43 7.86
CA ALA A 149 -4.63 -3.60 6.91
C ALA A 149 -3.91 -2.27 6.62
N PHE A 150 -4.66 -1.16 6.56
CA PHE A 150 -4.12 0.16 6.25
C PHE A 150 -3.53 0.91 7.44
N ASP A 151 -3.77 0.45 8.67
CA ASP A 151 -2.96 0.85 9.83
C ASP A 151 -1.47 0.59 9.55
N GLY A 152 -1.16 -0.59 8.99
CA GLY A 152 0.20 -0.94 8.59
C GLY A 152 0.78 0.04 7.57
N PHE A 153 0.00 0.44 6.57
CA PHE A 153 0.46 1.36 5.53
C PHE A 153 0.82 2.75 6.09
N VAL A 154 -0.05 3.33 6.91
CA VAL A 154 0.21 4.67 7.46
C VAL A 154 1.37 4.63 8.44
N GLN A 155 1.51 3.55 9.22
CA GLN A 155 2.68 3.34 10.08
C GLN A 155 3.96 3.20 9.26
N PHE A 156 3.97 2.38 8.20
CA PHE A 156 5.09 2.28 7.28
C PHE A 156 5.51 3.66 6.75
N LEU A 157 4.56 4.48 6.32
CA LEU A 157 4.84 5.81 5.80
C LEU A 157 5.40 6.76 6.87
N SER A 158 4.88 6.71 8.09
CA SER A 158 5.37 7.50 9.22
C SER A 158 6.80 7.15 9.66
N HIS A 159 7.28 5.94 9.33
CA HIS A 159 8.66 5.53 9.60
C HIS A 159 9.64 5.90 8.49
N LEU A 160 9.16 6.35 7.33
CA LEU A 160 10.05 6.77 6.26
C LEU A 160 10.77 8.06 6.65
N ASP A 161 12.07 8.08 6.37
CA ASP A 161 12.91 9.25 6.51
C ASP A 161 13.59 9.63 5.18
N LYS A 162 14.40 10.69 5.22
CA LYS A 162 15.16 11.17 4.06
C LYS A 162 16.03 10.07 3.43
N ASN A 163 16.63 9.19 4.23
CA ASN A 163 17.54 8.15 3.74
C ASN A 163 16.77 7.03 3.02
N ASN A 164 15.55 6.73 3.47
CA ASN A 164 14.65 5.83 2.74
C ASN A 164 14.18 6.42 1.40
N MET A 165 14.02 7.74 1.34
CA MET A 165 13.54 8.42 0.13
C MET A 165 14.62 8.59 -0.96
N ILE A 166 15.91 8.53 -0.60
CA ILE A 166 17.03 8.56 -1.57
C ILE A 166 17.20 7.22 -2.31
N GLY A 167 16.64 6.12 -1.78
CA GLY A 167 16.70 4.82 -2.42
C GLY A 167 15.95 4.75 -3.76
N PHE A 168 16.19 3.69 -4.54
CA PHE A 168 15.46 3.48 -5.79
C PHE A 168 13.98 3.11 -5.55
N TRP A 169 13.03 3.96 -5.97
CA TRP A 169 11.58 3.70 -5.87
C TRP A 169 10.95 3.10 -7.13
N GLY A 170 11.65 3.14 -8.26
CA GLY A 170 11.12 2.72 -9.54
C GLY A 170 10.01 3.63 -10.09
N ARG A 171 9.61 3.40 -11.34
CA ARG A 171 8.68 4.30 -12.06
C ARG A 171 7.24 4.25 -11.55
N TYR A 172 6.83 3.12 -10.96
CA TYR A 172 5.44 2.90 -10.55
C TYR A 172 5.11 3.43 -9.15
N ALA A 173 6.13 3.73 -8.33
CA ALA A 173 5.93 4.17 -6.94
C ALA A 173 5.04 5.42 -6.83
N ARG A 174 5.18 6.37 -7.75
CA ARG A 174 4.30 7.56 -7.79
C ARG A 174 2.82 7.17 -7.89
N SER A 175 2.49 6.27 -8.82
CA SER A 175 1.12 5.79 -8.99
C SER A 175 0.64 4.98 -7.79
N GLN A 176 1.52 4.21 -7.18
CA GLN A 176 1.25 3.44 -5.96
C GLN A 176 0.90 4.35 -4.78
N PHE A 177 1.70 5.40 -4.52
CA PHE A 177 1.37 6.39 -3.48
C PHE A 177 0.01 7.06 -3.71
N VAL A 178 -0.28 7.45 -4.95
CA VAL A 178 -1.58 8.03 -5.31
C VAL A 178 -2.71 7.02 -5.08
N LEU A 179 -2.50 5.75 -5.43
CA LEU A 179 -3.50 4.70 -5.25
C LEU A 179 -3.79 4.45 -3.76
N CYS A 180 -2.76 4.33 -2.93
CA CYS A 180 -2.90 4.17 -1.48
C CYS A 180 -3.60 5.39 -0.84
N GLY A 181 -3.15 6.61 -1.18
CA GLY A 181 -3.78 7.84 -0.66
C GLY A 181 -5.26 7.97 -1.08
N ASN A 182 -5.60 7.66 -2.33
CA ASN A 182 -6.99 7.63 -2.79
C ASN A 182 -7.81 6.53 -2.10
N PHE A 183 -7.19 5.41 -1.73
CA PHE A 183 -7.88 4.36 -1.01
C PHE A 183 -8.24 4.78 0.41
N LEU A 184 -7.36 5.52 1.11
CA LEU A 184 -7.69 6.11 2.41
C LEU A 184 -8.90 7.06 2.32
N VAL A 185 -8.93 7.91 1.29
CA VAL A 185 -10.09 8.79 1.03
C VAL A 185 -11.34 7.95 0.74
N PHE A 186 -11.21 6.89 -0.05
CA PHE A 186 -12.31 5.97 -0.32
C PHE A 186 -12.84 5.31 0.96
N LEU A 187 -11.97 4.81 1.84
CA LEU A 187 -12.36 4.22 3.12
C LEU A 187 -13.16 5.20 3.97
N PHE A 188 -12.70 6.45 4.07
CA PHE A 188 -13.43 7.49 4.79
C PHE A 188 -14.82 7.77 4.20
N LEU A 189 -14.94 7.83 2.87
CA LEU A 189 -16.23 8.09 2.21
C LEU A 189 -17.25 6.95 2.42
N VAL A 190 -16.77 5.70 2.42
CA VAL A 190 -17.65 4.52 2.55
C VAL A 190 -17.87 4.07 4.00
N ALA A 191 -17.16 4.63 4.97
CA ALA A 191 -17.35 4.38 6.40
C ALA A 191 -18.79 4.71 6.84
N SER A 192 -19.44 3.81 7.59
CA SER A 192 -20.84 3.96 8.02
C SER A 192 -21.01 4.13 9.52
N GLU A 193 -20.21 3.42 10.32
CA GLU A 193 -20.32 3.48 11.78
C GLU A 193 -19.43 4.59 12.33
N ARG A 194 -19.78 5.10 13.51
CA ARG A 194 -18.99 6.14 14.16
C ARG A 194 -17.53 5.72 14.37
N GLY A 195 -17.30 4.51 14.87
CA GLY A 195 -15.93 3.98 15.07
C GLY A 195 -15.16 3.84 13.75
N ASP A 196 -15.82 3.34 12.71
CA ASP A 196 -15.28 3.23 11.36
C ASP A 196 -14.87 4.61 10.80
N ILE A 197 -15.70 5.63 11.01
CA ILE A 197 -15.43 7.02 10.55
C ILE A 197 -14.24 7.60 11.31
N GLU A 198 -14.21 7.46 12.63
CA GLU A 198 -13.11 7.95 13.48
C GLU A 198 -11.78 7.27 13.10
N HIS A 199 -11.79 5.95 12.87
CA HIS A 199 -10.61 5.20 12.44
C HIS A 199 -10.15 5.62 11.03
N ALA A 200 -11.05 5.66 10.05
CA ALA A 200 -10.71 6.08 8.69
C ALA A 200 -10.18 7.53 8.63
N TYR A 201 -10.73 8.42 9.45
CA TYR A 201 -10.23 9.79 9.58
C TYR A 201 -8.83 9.83 10.20
N SER A 202 -8.59 9.05 11.26
CA SER A 202 -7.27 8.93 11.88
C SER A 202 -6.21 8.46 10.88
N LEU A 203 -6.53 7.47 10.03
CA LEU A 203 -5.63 7.04 8.95
C LEU A 203 -5.28 8.17 7.98
N LEU A 204 -6.27 8.98 7.57
CA LEU A 204 -6.05 10.14 6.70
C LEU A 204 -5.17 11.20 7.36
N GLU A 205 -5.37 11.45 8.64
CA GLU A 205 -4.58 12.40 9.41
C GLU A 205 -3.12 11.93 9.54
N THR A 206 -2.89 10.67 9.92
CA THR A 206 -1.54 10.09 10.00
C THR A 206 -0.84 10.12 8.64
N PHE A 207 -1.56 9.77 7.57
CA PHE A 207 -1.04 9.87 6.20
C PHE A 207 -0.65 11.30 5.83
N HIS A 208 -1.51 12.27 6.12
CA HIS A 208 -1.23 13.69 5.85
C HIS A 208 -0.02 14.21 6.64
N GLN A 209 0.08 13.86 7.93
CA GLN A 209 1.23 14.22 8.76
C GLN A 209 2.53 13.60 8.24
N ALA A 210 2.53 12.32 7.90
CA ALA A 210 3.70 11.63 7.34
C ALA A 210 4.13 12.25 6.00
N MET A 211 3.18 12.55 5.11
CA MET A 211 3.46 13.19 3.83
C MET A 211 4.04 14.61 4.00
N ASN A 212 3.58 15.39 4.97
CA ASN A 212 4.17 16.70 5.30
C ASN A 212 5.61 16.53 5.82
N GLY A 213 5.83 15.62 6.77
CA GLY A 213 7.17 15.37 7.32
C GLY A 213 8.18 14.95 6.24
N LEU A 214 7.77 14.08 5.31
CA LEU A 214 8.60 13.69 4.17
C LEU A 214 8.83 14.82 3.18
N TRP A 215 7.81 15.66 2.96
CA TRP A 215 7.90 16.81 2.06
C TRP A 215 8.92 17.85 2.54
N ASP A 216 8.92 18.13 3.85
CA ASP A 216 9.82 19.13 4.46
C ASP A 216 11.30 18.78 4.33
N VAL A 217 11.62 17.48 4.19
CA VAL A 217 12.99 16.97 4.03
C VAL A 217 13.30 16.50 2.60
N SER A 218 12.37 16.71 1.65
CA SER A 218 12.47 16.20 0.29
C SER A 218 13.46 16.98 -0.58
N ASN A 219 14.13 16.26 -1.48
CA ASN A 219 14.82 16.85 -2.64
C ASN A 219 13.88 16.86 -3.86
N GLU A 220 14.32 17.42 -4.99
CA GLU A 220 13.48 17.56 -6.19
C GLU A 220 12.87 16.24 -6.68
N GLU A 221 13.64 15.14 -6.64
CA GLU A 221 13.21 13.82 -7.07
C GLU A 221 12.11 13.25 -6.15
N VAL A 222 12.31 13.36 -4.84
CA VAL A 222 11.34 12.92 -3.83
C VAL A 222 10.09 13.80 -3.87
N THR A 223 10.24 15.10 -4.07
CA THR A 223 9.12 16.01 -4.31
C THR A 223 8.33 15.55 -5.53
N ALA A 224 8.98 15.22 -6.65
CA ALA A 224 8.31 14.76 -7.86
C ALA A 224 7.57 13.42 -7.68
N LEU A 225 8.12 12.53 -6.85
CA LEU A 225 7.53 11.24 -6.47
C LEU A 225 6.24 11.44 -5.64
N LEU A 226 6.29 12.29 -4.63
CA LEU A 226 5.23 12.45 -3.63
C LEU A 226 4.14 13.47 -4.02
N ARG A 227 4.45 14.44 -4.88
CA ARG A 227 3.61 15.62 -5.20
C ARG A 227 2.15 15.26 -5.46
N ALA A 228 1.89 14.30 -6.34
CA ALA A 228 0.52 13.96 -6.71
C ALA A 228 -0.30 13.41 -5.54
N ALA A 229 0.30 12.63 -4.64
CA ALA A 229 -0.38 12.13 -3.45
C ALA A 229 -0.52 13.22 -2.39
N LYS A 230 0.48 14.10 -2.24
CA LYS A 230 0.47 15.25 -1.33
C LYS A 230 -0.64 16.25 -1.69
N ASP A 231 -0.67 16.71 -2.93
CA ASP A 231 -1.66 17.68 -3.41
C ASP A 231 -3.09 17.14 -3.21
N ARG A 232 -3.26 15.82 -3.41
CA ARG A 232 -4.55 15.15 -3.25
C ARG A 232 -5.05 15.20 -1.80
N ILE A 233 -4.19 14.89 -0.84
CA ILE A 233 -4.57 14.89 0.58
C ILE A 233 -4.73 16.32 1.11
N ASP A 234 -3.89 17.26 0.70
CA ASP A 234 -4.02 18.68 1.06
C ASP A 234 -5.33 19.27 0.56
N SER A 235 -5.71 18.94 -0.67
CA SER A 235 -6.98 19.34 -1.26
C SER A 235 -8.16 18.77 -0.47
N PHE A 236 -8.08 17.52 -0.02
CA PHE A 236 -9.13 16.89 0.78
C PHE A 236 -9.33 17.66 2.10
N PHE A 237 -8.26 17.90 2.87
CA PHE A 237 -8.36 18.60 4.15
C PHE A 237 -8.77 20.07 3.98
N SER A 238 -8.28 20.75 2.94
CA SER A 238 -8.66 22.13 2.64
C SER A 238 -10.16 22.24 2.32
N GLN A 239 -10.68 21.32 1.50
CA GLN A 239 -12.10 21.30 1.14
C GLN A 239 -12.98 20.89 2.32
N ALA A 240 -12.58 19.88 3.10
CA ALA A 240 -13.31 19.45 4.29
C ALA A 240 -13.45 20.60 5.30
N ALA A 241 -12.37 21.36 5.56
CA ALA A 241 -12.41 22.53 6.42
C ALA A 241 -13.36 23.62 5.91
N GLN A 242 -13.43 23.86 4.59
CA GLN A 242 -14.36 24.82 4.00
C GLN A 242 -15.82 24.38 4.14
N VAL A 243 -16.12 23.10 3.95
CA VAL A 243 -17.48 22.55 4.12
C VAL A 243 -17.94 22.69 5.57
N ILE A 244 -17.07 22.36 6.53
CA ILE A 244 -17.39 22.51 7.96
C ILE A 244 -17.67 23.98 8.30
N ARG A 245 -16.82 24.91 7.85
CA ARG A 245 -17.01 26.36 8.09
C ARG A 245 -18.30 26.90 7.48
N LYS A 246 -18.67 26.45 6.27
CA LYS A 246 -19.94 26.82 5.63
C LYS A 246 -21.14 26.22 6.37
N GLY A 247 -21.08 24.95 6.76
CA GLY A 247 -22.12 24.28 7.54
C GLY A 247 -22.35 24.91 8.93
N THR A 248 -21.31 25.47 9.55
CA THR A 248 -21.45 26.23 10.80
C THR A 248 -21.97 27.66 10.59
N ALA A 249 -21.78 28.25 9.40
CA ALA A 249 -22.26 29.59 9.07
C ALA A 249 -23.73 29.60 8.63
N ASP A 250 -24.21 28.52 8.00
CA ASP A 250 -25.60 28.38 7.53
C ASP A 250 -26.59 27.88 8.59
N GLY A 251 -26.20 27.84 9.87
CA GLY A 251 -27.14 27.70 11.00
C GLY A 251 -28.05 26.47 10.94
N GLY A 252 -27.52 25.29 11.29
CA GLY A 252 -28.32 24.14 11.69
C GLY A 252 -29.08 23.44 10.57
N VAL A 253 -28.43 22.48 9.91
CA VAL A 253 -29.15 21.36 9.29
C VAL A 253 -28.59 20.08 9.88
N THR A 254 -29.44 19.40 10.65
CA THR A 254 -29.21 18.07 11.20
C THR A 254 -28.97 17.09 10.05
N LEU A 255 -27.76 16.55 9.94
CA LEU A 255 -27.48 15.41 9.07
C LEU A 255 -27.80 14.13 9.86
N LEU A 256 -28.95 13.54 9.55
CA LEU A 256 -29.25 12.12 9.74
C LEU A 256 -28.55 11.29 8.66
#